data_AF-A0AA94HKX2-F1
#
_entry.id   AF-A0AA94HKX2-F1
#
_cell.length_a   1.000
_cell.length_b   1.000
_cell.length_c   1.000
_cell.angle_alpha   90.00
_cell.angle_beta   90.00
_cell.angle_gamma   90.00
#
_symmetry.space_group_name_H-M   'P 1'
#
loop_
_entity.id
_entity.type
_entity.pdbx_description
1 polymer ?
#
loop_
_entity_poly.entity_id
_entity_poly.type
_entity_poly.pdbx_seq_one_letter_code
_entity_poly.pdbx_strand_id
1 'polypeptide(L)'
;MERERAARAAALWTLLIGLIASALTGLSGASWLQGALRFGCAPAASGGGRAVWRCDDTMALLVPAIATTVLGVMAAAAMLLIVRASWQDPRGHAAALATAGMLAVVPAIVLSAALLWDASAWDAAFASIEASRTVLWREYALPALLALAAAGIVAAVGLRMRARGRPGRLGVVLVAAALALLLLAAALTSLGTLSTGLIAAGVIGSAWYLAAATPQGPREMH
;
A
#
# COMPACT_ATOMS: atom_id res chain seq x y z
N MET A 1 7.08 3.53 31.90
CA MET A 1 5.62 3.44 31.69
C MET A 1 5.05 4.61 30.90
N GLU A 2 5.33 5.88 31.23
CA GLU A 2 4.78 7.04 30.48
C GLU A 2 5.22 7.13 29.01
N ARG A 3 6.51 6.95 28.73
CA ARG A 3 7.04 6.92 27.35
C ARG A 3 6.38 5.86 26.47
N GLU A 4 6.04 4.73 27.07
CA GLU A 4 5.40 3.62 26.39
C GLU A 4 3.94 3.94 26.07
N ARG A 5 3.20 4.55 27.01
CA ARG A 5 1.83 5.05 26.77
C ARG A 5 1.79 6.12 25.68
N ALA A 6 2.75 7.05 25.68
CA ALA A 6 2.87 8.08 24.65
C ALA A 6 3.15 7.49 23.26
N ALA A 7 4.07 6.52 23.15
CA ALA A 7 4.36 5.85 21.88
C ALA A 7 3.16 5.07 21.34
N ARG A 8 2.37 4.45 22.21
CA ARG A 8 1.12 3.75 21.86
C ARG A 8 0.07 4.70 21.31
N ALA A 9 -0.15 5.81 22.00
CA ALA A 9 -1.09 6.83 21.55
C ALA A 9 -0.67 7.37 20.17
N ALA A 10 0.61 7.70 20.00
CA ALA A 10 1.15 8.17 18.72
C ALA A 10 0.96 7.13 17.60
N ALA A 11 1.23 5.85 17.87
CA ALA A 11 1.06 4.78 16.89
C ALA A 11 -0.41 4.62 16.47
N LEU A 12 -1.35 4.62 17.42
CA LEU A 12 -2.79 4.51 17.14
C LEU A 12 -3.31 5.73 16.37
N TRP A 13 -2.91 6.94 16.77
CA TRP A 13 -3.28 8.16 16.04
C TRP A 13 -2.73 8.18 14.63
N THR A 14 -1.48 7.74 14.42
CA THR A 14 -0.86 7.68 13.08
C THR A 14 -1.60 6.70 12.17
N LEU A 15 -1.99 5.54 12.71
CA LEU A 15 -2.77 4.53 11.98
C LEU A 15 -4.18 5.05 11.64
N LEU A 16 -4.85 5.70 12.60
CA LEU A 16 -6.18 6.27 12.41
C LEU A 16 -6.17 7.39 11.36
N ILE A 17 -5.20 8.31 11.42
CA ILE A 17 -5.03 9.39 10.44
C ILE A 17 -4.79 8.80 9.04
N GLY A 18 -3.94 7.78 8.91
CA GLY A 18 -3.70 7.10 7.63
C GLY A 18 -4.97 6.44 7.06
N LEU A 19 -5.78 5.82 7.92
CA LEU A 19 -7.05 5.19 7.52
C LEU A 19 -8.07 6.24 7.05
N ILE A 20 -8.24 7.34 7.80
CA ILE A 20 -9.15 8.43 7.45
C ILE A 20 -8.71 9.09 6.14
N ALA A 21 -7.41 9.42 6.00
CA ALA A 21 -6.88 10.04 4.80
C ALA A 21 -7.05 9.13 3.57
N SER A 22 -6.90 7.82 3.74
CA SER A 22 -7.17 6.83 2.70
C SER A 22 -8.63 6.80 2.27
N ALA A 23 -9.56 6.79 3.23
CA ALA A 23 -11.00 6.82 2.93
C ALA A 23 -11.38 8.11 2.16
N LEU A 24 -10.83 9.26 2.55
CA LEU A 24 -11.06 10.54 1.88
C LEU A 24 -10.47 10.61 0.46
N THR A 25 -9.43 9.84 0.18
CA THR A 25 -8.75 9.79 -1.13
C THR A 25 -9.19 8.61 -2.00
N GLY A 26 -10.11 7.76 -1.53
CA GLY A 26 -10.54 6.56 -2.27
C GLY A 26 -11.11 6.86 -3.67
N LEU A 27 -11.72 8.03 -3.86
CA LEU A 27 -12.25 8.49 -5.15
C LEU A 27 -11.16 8.80 -6.19
N SER A 28 -9.92 9.11 -5.79
CA SER A 28 -8.83 9.35 -6.75
C SER A 28 -8.34 8.05 -7.39
N GLY A 29 -8.41 6.92 -6.66
CA GLY A 29 -8.10 5.60 -7.21
C GLY A 29 -9.08 5.18 -8.29
N ALA A 30 -10.37 5.45 -8.07
CA ALA A 30 -11.44 5.13 -9.00
C ALA A 30 -11.27 5.84 -10.36
N SER A 31 -11.00 7.16 -10.37
CA SER A 31 -10.83 7.90 -11.62
C SER A 31 -9.61 7.45 -12.42
N TRP A 32 -8.51 7.09 -11.75
CA TRP A 32 -7.33 6.51 -12.40
C TRP A 32 -7.61 5.15 -13.04
N LEU A 33 -8.31 4.24 -12.33
CA LEU A 33 -8.66 2.91 -12.84
C LEU A 33 -9.45 2.99 -14.15
N GLN A 34 -10.40 3.92 -14.24
CA GLN A 34 -11.21 4.09 -15.45
C GLN A 34 -10.47 4.88 -16.54
N GLY A 35 -9.75 5.95 -16.18
CA GLY A 35 -9.06 6.82 -17.13
C GLY A 35 -7.82 6.21 -17.77
N ALA A 36 -6.94 5.61 -16.96
CA ALA A 36 -5.66 5.06 -17.40
C ALA A 36 -5.75 3.57 -17.78
N LEU A 37 -6.47 2.77 -16.98
CA LEU A 37 -6.55 1.31 -17.17
C LEU A 37 -7.82 0.84 -17.88
N ARG A 38 -8.75 1.76 -18.20
CA ARG A 38 -10.04 1.45 -18.85
C ARG A 38 -10.85 0.38 -18.11
N PHE A 39 -10.68 0.32 -16.79
CA PHE A 39 -11.43 -0.60 -15.93
C PHE A 39 -12.93 -0.30 -16.03
N GLY A 40 -13.75 -1.34 -16.19
CA GLY A 40 -15.19 -1.20 -16.38
C GLY A 40 -15.62 -0.58 -17.72
N CYS A 41 -14.70 -0.43 -18.69
CA CYS A 41 -15.05 0.01 -20.03
C CYS A 41 -15.35 -1.15 -20.97
N ALA A 42 -16.15 -0.91 -22.00
CA ALA A 42 -16.44 -1.83 -23.09
C ALA A 42 -16.10 -1.15 -24.43
N PRO A 43 -15.73 -1.92 -25.47
CA PRO A 43 -15.54 -1.37 -26.79
C PRO A 43 -16.90 -1.10 -27.41
N ALA A 44 -17.16 0.15 -27.77
CA ALA A 44 -18.31 0.53 -28.57
C ALA A 44 -17.88 0.66 -30.03
N ALA A 45 -18.65 0.05 -30.94
CA ALA A 45 -18.48 0.25 -32.37
C ALA A 45 -18.75 1.73 -32.69
N SER A 46 -17.74 2.44 -33.22
CA SER A 46 -17.97 3.72 -33.88
C SER A 46 -18.13 3.47 -35.37
N GLY A 47 -19.05 4.19 -36.02
CA GLY A 47 -19.42 4.02 -37.43
C GLY A 47 -18.31 4.29 -38.47
N GLY A 48 -17.03 4.32 -38.05
CA GLY A 48 -15.86 4.53 -38.90
C GLY A 48 -14.71 3.55 -38.65
N GLY A 49 -14.96 2.36 -38.07
CA GLY A 49 -13.96 1.31 -37.91
C GLY A 49 -12.96 1.51 -36.75
N ARG A 50 -13.06 2.61 -35.98
CA ARG A 50 -12.31 2.79 -34.73
C ARG A 50 -13.11 2.27 -33.54
N ALA A 51 -12.52 1.44 -32.70
CA ALA A 51 -13.12 1.07 -31.41
C ALA A 51 -13.09 2.29 -30.47
N VAL A 52 -14.25 2.75 -30.00
CA VAL A 52 -14.34 3.83 -29.01
C VAL A 52 -14.68 3.19 -27.67
N TRP A 53 -13.87 3.45 -26.64
CA TRP A 53 -14.15 2.94 -25.30
C TRP A 53 -15.35 3.66 -24.69
N ARG A 54 -16.38 2.91 -24.33
CA ARG A 54 -17.52 3.40 -23.54
C ARG A 54 -17.44 2.78 -22.16
N CYS A 55 -17.38 3.61 -21.14
CA CYS A 55 -17.28 3.15 -19.77
C CYS A 55 -18.65 3.24 -19.10
N ASP A 56 -19.02 2.22 -18.34
CA ASP A 56 -20.22 2.27 -17.52
C ASP A 56 -20.07 3.37 -16.46
N ASP A 57 -21.22 3.96 -16.08
CA ASP A 57 -21.28 5.02 -15.09
C ASP A 57 -20.81 4.54 -13.71
N THR A 58 -20.61 5.51 -12.80
CA THR A 58 -20.07 5.49 -11.43
C THR A 58 -20.24 4.24 -10.55
N MET A 59 -21.15 3.31 -10.83
CA MET A 59 -21.29 2.02 -10.15
C MET A 59 -20.10 1.07 -10.38
N ALA A 60 -19.47 1.09 -11.56
CA ALA A 60 -18.27 0.29 -11.83
C ALA A 60 -17.07 0.71 -10.98
N LEU A 61 -17.05 1.97 -10.53
CA LEU A 61 -16.01 2.56 -9.69
C LEU A 61 -16.17 2.27 -8.19
N LEU A 62 -17.38 1.90 -7.74
CA LEU A 62 -17.67 1.60 -6.34
C LEU A 62 -17.02 0.30 -5.89
N VAL A 63 -16.98 -0.72 -6.75
CA VAL A 63 -16.37 -2.03 -6.43
C VAL A 63 -14.88 -1.90 -6.07
N PRO A 64 -14.01 -1.27 -6.88
CA PRO A 64 -12.60 -1.12 -6.53
C PRO A 64 -12.39 -0.16 -5.34
N ALA A 65 -13.24 0.85 -5.16
CA ALA A 65 -13.19 1.74 -3.99
C ALA A 65 -13.52 0.98 -2.68
N ILE A 66 -14.53 0.11 -2.70
CA ILE A 66 -14.89 -0.73 -1.56
C ILE A 66 -13.78 -1.76 -1.31
N ALA A 67 -13.28 -2.43 -2.35
CA ALA A 67 -12.23 -3.43 -2.22
C ALA A 67 -10.94 -2.84 -1.61
N THR A 68 -10.52 -1.66 -2.06
CA THR A 68 -9.34 -0.96 -1.51
C THR A 68 -9.56 -0.54 -0.06
N THR A 69 -10.76 -0.06 0.28
CA THR A 69 -11.12 0.28 1.66
C THR A 69 -11.10 -0.96 2.56
N VAL A 70 -11.71 -2.07 2.13
CA VAL A 70 -11.74 -3.33 2.88
C VAL A 70 -10.34 -3.89 3.09
N LEU A 71 -9.51 -3.96 2.04
CA LEU A 71 -8.12 -4.41 2.15
C LEU A 71 -7.31 -3.50 3.08
N GLY A 72 -7.56 -2.20 3.03
CA GLY A 72 -6.99 -1.22 3.94
C GLY A 72 -7.34 -1.45 5.42
N VAL A 73 -8.62 -1.68 5.70
CA VAL A 73 -9.13 -2.02 7.03
C VAL A 73 -8.52 -3.33 7.52
N MET A 74 -8.43 -4.34 6.66
CA MET A 74 -7.80 -5.62 6.99
C MET A 74 -6.31 -5.47 7.33
N ALA A 75 -5.57 -4.63 6.59
CA ALA A 75 -4.17 -4.33 6.88
C ALA A 75 -4.01 -3.59 8.21
N ALA A 76 -4.90 -2.63 8.50
CA ALA A 76 -4.93 -1.93 9.78
C ALA A 76 -5.26 -2.88 10.95
N ALA A 77 -6.21 -3.79 10.77
CA ALA A 77 -6.57 -4.81 11.75
C ALA A 77 -5.41 -5.80 12.00
N ALA A 78 -4.75 -6.28 10.93
CA ALA A 78 -3.55 -7.11 11.03
C ALA A 78 -2.43 -6.39 11.79
N MET A 79 -2.25 -5.09 11.55
CA MET A 79 -1.29 -4.29 12.30
C MET A 79 -1.66 -4.23 13.79
N LEU A 80 -2.91 -3.94 14.14
CA LEU A 80 -3.36 -3.95 15.54
C LEU A 80 -3.11 -5.30 16.24
N LEU A 81 -3.30 -6.41 15.53
CA LEU A 81 -2.98 -7.75 16.03
C LEU A 81 -1.47 -7.95 16.22
N ILE A 82 -0.64 -7.49 15.28
CA ILE A 82 0.82 -7.51 15.38
C ILE A 82 1.29 -6.67 16.56
N VAL A 83 0.72 -5.47 16.76
CA VAL A 83 0.99 -4.64 17.93
C VAL A 83 0.63 -5.39 19.19
N ARG A 84 -0.57 -5.98 19.27
CA ARG A 84 -0.99 -6.73 20.46
C ARG A 84 -0.11 -7.94 20.76
N ALA A 85 0.27 -8.71 19.73
CA ALA A 85 1.04 -9.94 19.86
C ALA A 85 2.52 -9.68 20.17
N SER A 86 3.12 -8.68 19.53
CA SER A 86 4.53 -8.31 19.69
C SER A 86 4.88 -7.77 21.08
N TRP A 87 3.89 -7.57 21.95
CA TRP A 87 4.08 -7.12 23.32
C TRP A 87 4.13 -8.26 24.32
N GLN A 88 3.54 -9.40 23.98
CA GLN A 88 3.62 -10.59 24.83
C GLN A 88 4.97 -11.29 24.66
N ASP A 89 5.65 -11.08 23.53
CA ASP A 89 6.99 -11.62 23.27
C ASP A 89 7.97 -10.56 22.72
N PRO A 90 8.81 -9.95 23.58
CA PRO A 90 9.80 -8.97 23.14
C PRO A 90 10.90 -9.57 22.25
N ARG A 91 11.14 -10.89 22.29
CA ARG A 91 12.14 -11.55 21.43
C ARG A 91 11.69 -11.61 19.97
N GLY A 92 10.38 -11.72 19.73
CA GLY A 92 9.75 -11.67 18.41
C GLY A 92 9.47 -10.26 17.86
N HIS A 93 9.62 -9.22 18.67
CA HIS A 93 9.16 -7.86 18.35
C HIS A 93 9.74 -7.28 17.05
N ALA A 94 11.04 -7.46 16.83
CA ALA A 94 11.70 -6.97 15.62
C ALA A 94 11.24 -7.70 14.34
N ALA A 95 10.90 -8.98 14.44
CA ALA A 95 10.36 -9.74 13.32
C ALA A 95 8.91 -9.31 13.04
N ALA A 96 8.10 -9.15 14.08
CA ALA A 96 6.72 -8.70 13.98
C ALA A 96 6.60 -7.32 13.30
N LEU A 97 7.48 -6.36 13.65
CA LEU A 97 7.52 -5.05 13.00
C LEU A 97 8.06 -5.09 11.57
N ALA A 98 8.99 -5.99 11.26
CA ALA A 98 9.42 -6.20 9.87
C ALA A 98 8.27 -6.72 9.00
N THR A 99 7.49 -7.67 9.54
CA THR A 99 6.28 -8.19 8.89
C THR A 99 5.24 -7.09 8.68
N ALA A 100 5.08 -6.17 9.63
CA ALA A 100 4.18 -5.02 9.47
C ALA A 100 4.55 -4.15 8.24
N GLY A 101 5.84 -3.88 8.01
CA GLY A 101 6.30 -3.14 6.84
C GLY A 101 5.99 -3.84 5.51
N MET A 102 6.08 -5.17 5.47
CA MET A 102 5.69 -5.95 4.30
C MET A 102 4.17 -5.98 4.10
N LEU A 103 3.41 -6.23 5.17
CA LEU A 103 1.95 -6.27 5.12
C LEU A 103 1.33 -4.92 4.75
N ALA A 104 2.01 -3.82 5.07
CA ALA A 104 1.57 -2.46 4.73
C ALA A 104 1.31 -2.29 3.22
N VAL A 105 2.09 -2.95 2.36
CA VAL A 105 1.99 -2.80 0.90
C VAL A 105 1.20 -3.92 0.23
N VAL A 106 0.85 -4.99 0.95
CA VAL A 106 0.09 -6.14 0.43
C VAL A 106 -1.24 -5.73 -0.22
N PRO A 107 -2.07 -4.85 0.38
CA PRO A 107 -3.30 -4.37 -0.28
C PRO A 107 -3.08 -3.83 -1.68
N ALA A 108 -2.03 -3.05 -1.88
CA ALA A 108 -1.71 -2.44 -3.17
C ALA A 108 -1.22 -3.51 -4.17
N ILE A 109 -0.40 -4.46 -3.71
CA ILE A 109 0.08 -5.58 -4.54
C ILE A 109 -1.09 -6.46 -5.01
N VAL A 110 -2.00 -6.82 -4.09
CA VAL A 110 -3.20 -7.62 -4.41
C VAL A 110 -4.08 -6.90 -5.43
N LEU A 111 -4.29 -5.59 -5.26
CA LEU A 111 -5.02 -4.78 -6.23
C LEU A 111 -4.35 -4.82 -7.61
N SER A 112 -3.04 -4.58 -7.69
CA SER A 112 -2.32 -4.61 -8.97
C SER A 112 -2.38 -5.97 -9.66
N ALA A 113 -2.31 -7.08 -8.89
CA ALA A 113 -2.45 -8.43 -9.40
C ALA A 113 -3.88 -8.71 -9.91
N ALA A 114 -4.90 -8.26 -9.19
CA ALA A 114 -6.29 -8.37 -9.63
C ALA A 114 -6.55 -7.58 -10.93
N LEU A 115 -5.95 -6.40 -11.09
CA LEU A 115 -6.05 -5.62 -12.32
C LEU A 115 -5.35 -6.29 -13.50
N LEU A 116 -4.22 -6.96 -13.26
CA LEU A 116 -3.55 -7.76 -14.29
C LEU A 116 -4.42 -8.94 -14.73
N TRP A 117 -5.04 -9.62 -13.77
CA TRP A 117 -5.97 -10.72 -14.05
C TRP A 117 -7.14 -10.25 -14.92
N ASP A 118 -7.81 -9.16 -14.53
CA ASP A 118 -8.91 -8.56 -15.32
C ASP A 118 -8.46 -8.18 -16.73
N ALA A 119 -7.31 -7.50 -16.85
CA ALA A 119 -6.73 -7.13 -18.14
C ALA A 119 -6.45 -8.36 -19.02
N SER A 120 -5.91 -9.44 -18.43
CA SER A 120 -5.60 -10.67 -19.17
C SER A 120 -6.85 -11.43 -19.63
N ALA A 121 -7.88 -11.49 -18.79
CA ALA A 121 -9.16 -12.11 -19.14
C ALA A 121 -9.87 -11.32 -20.25
N TRP A 122 -9.78 -9.98 -20.19
CA TRP A 122 -10.35 -9.11 -21.21
C TRP A 122 -9.62 -9.25 -22.56
N ASP A 123 -8.29 -9.20 -22.57
CA ASP A 123 -7.51 -9.37 -23.79
C ASP A 123 -7.74 -10.74 -24.45
N ALA A 124 -7.91 -11.80 -23.66
CA ALA A 124 -8.27 -13.13 -24.16
C ALA A 124 -9.67 -13.17 -24.81
N ALA A 125 -10.63 -12.40 -24.27
CA ALA A 125 -11.99 -12.33 -24.79
C ALA A 125 -12.12 -11.44 -26.05
N PHE A 126 -11.24 -10.45 -26.22
CA PHE A 126 -11.31 -9.43 -27.27
C PHE A 126 -10.02 -9.30 -28.11
N ALA A 127 -9.37 -10.44 -28.40
CA ALA A 127 -8.07 -10.54 -29.06
C ALA A 127 -7.91 -9.79 -30.40
N SER A 128 -9.00 -9.28 -30.99
CA SER A 128 -9.03 -8.57 -32.28
C SER A 128 -9.02 -7.04 -32.18
N ILE A 129 -8.95 -6.44 -30.98
CA ILE A 129 -8.98 -4.98 -30.78
C ILE A 129 -7.56 -4.46 -30.48
N GLU A 130 -7.09 -3.45 -31.23
CA GLU A 130 -5.73 -2.87 -31.16
C GLU A 130 -5.29 -2.33 -29.77
N ALA A 131 -6.20 -2.24 -28.80
CA ALA A 131 -5.94 -1.64 -27.50
C ALA A 131 -5.93 -2.70 -26.38
N SER A 132 -4.80 -3.41 -26.26
CA SER A 132 -4.56 -4.39 -25.19
C SER A 132 -4.51 -3.73 -23.81
N ARG A 133 -5.31 -4.23 -22.87
CA ARG A 133 -5.33 -3.77 -21.47
C ARG A 133 -4.09 -4.22 -20.71
N THR A 134 -3.49 -5.35 -21.08
CA THR A 134 -2.25 -5.80 -20.45
C THR A 134 -1.08 -4.87 -20.77
N VAL A 135 -1.06 -4.25 -21.97
CA VAL A 135 -0.11 -3.18 -22.30
C VAL A 135 -0.33 -1.95 -21.42
N LEU A 136 -1.58 -1.48 -21.29
CA LEU A 136 -1.91 -0.35 -20.40
C LEU A 136 -1.51 -0.62 -18.95
N TRP A 137 -1.76 -1.83 -18.44
CA TRP A 137 -1.33 -2.23 -17.10
C TRP A 137 0.20 -2.19 -16.97
N ARG A 138 0.93 -2.67 -17.97
CA ARG A 138 2.40 -2.66 -17.97
C ARG A 138 2.97 -1.24 -17.98
N GLU A 139 2.34 -0.31 -18.69
CA GLU A 139 2.77 1.08 -18.76
C GLU A 139 2.45 1.87 -17.49
N TYR A 140 1.24 1.69 -16.94
CA TYR A 140 0.74 2.56 -15.87
C TYR A 140 0.74 1.92 -14.47
N ALA A 141 0.62 0.60 -14.33
CA ALA A 141 0.50 -0.07 -13.03
C ALA A 141 1.79 -0.80 -12.60
N LEU A 142 2.52 -1.41 -13.53
CA LEU A 142 3.74 -2.16 -13.20
C LEU A 142 4.85 -1.31 -12.53
N PRO A 143 5.18 -0.09 -12.99
CA PRO A 143 6.20 0.73 -12.34
C PRO A 143 5.84 1.07 -10.90
N ALA A 144 4.56 1.35 -10.65
CA ALA A 144 4.05 1.64 -9.32
C ALA A 144 4.08 0.41 -8.41
N LEU A 145 3.75 -0.77 -8.94
CA LEU A 145 3.87 -2.04 -8.22
C LEU A 145 5.30 -2.31 -7.75
N LEU A 146 6.30 -2.07 -8.62
CA LEU A 146 7.71 -2.23 -8.27
C LEU A 146 8.15 -1.24 -7.19
N ALA A 147 7.71 0.03 -7.29
CA ALA A 147 7.97 1.03 -6.26
C ALA A 147 7.34 0.67 -4.90
N LEU A 148 6.10 0.15 -4.90
CA LEU A 148 5.41 -0.35 -3.71
C LEU A 148 6.13 -1.55 -3.07
N ALA A 149 6.54 -2.53 -3.88
CA ALA A 149 7.28 -3.69 -3.40
C ALA A 149 8.63 -3.27 -2.78
N ALA A 150 9.36 -2.37 -3.44
CA ALA A 150 10.60 -1.80 -2.91
C ALA A 150 10.35 -1.04 -1.59
N ALA A 151 9.27 -0.24 -1.51
CA ALA A 151 8.91 0.48 -0.30
C ALA A 151 8.67 -0.47 0.89
N GLY A 152 7.94 -1.57 0.68
CA GLY A 152 7.68 -2.58 1.71
C GLY A 152 8.96 -3.23 2.23
N ILE A 153 9.87 -3.62 1.32
CA ILE A 153 11.16 -4.23 1.68
C ILE A 153 12.01 -3.24 2.48
N VAL A 154 12.15 -2.01 1.98
CA VAL A 154 12.96 -0.97 2.62
C VAL A 154 12.40 -0.60 4.00
N ALA A 155 11.08 -0.47 4.12
CA ALA A 155 10.41 -0.24 5.40
C ALA A 155 10.64 -1.39 6.39
N ALA A 156 10.49 -2.63 5.94
CA ALA A 156 10.72 -3.81 6.78
C ALA A 156 12.15 -3.85 7.32
N VAL A 157 13.15 -3.54 6.49
CA VAL A 157 14.57 -3.47 6.91
C VAL A 157 14.77 -2.32 7.91
N GLY A 158 14.25 -1.11 7.61
CA GLY A 158 14.38 0.05 8.49
C GLY A 158 13.74 -0.16 9.87
N LEU A 159 12.53 -0.73 9.92
CA LEU A 159 11.82 -1.08 11.13
C LEU A 159 12.56 -2.14 11.94
N ARG A 160 13.07 -3.19 11.28
CA ARG A 160 13.86 -4.24 11.93
C ARG A 160 15.15 -3.70 12.53
N MET A 161 15.82 -2.79 11.84
CA MET A 161 17.03 -2.13 12.35
C MET A 161 16.74 -1.28 13.58
N ARG A 162 15.67 -0.49 13.55
CA ARG A 162 15.25 0.34 14.69
C ARG A 162 14.88 -0.50 15.90
N ALA A 163 14.08 -1.56 15.71
CA ALA A 163 13.68 -2.47 16.78
C ALA A 163 14.86 -3.20 17.43
N ARG A 164 15.98 -3.37 16.71
CA ARG A 164 17.23 -3.98 17.23
C ARG A 164 18.19 -2.98 17.88
N GLY A 165 17.84 -1.70 17.98
CA GLY A 165 18.69 -0.67 18.59
C GLY A 165 19.93 -0.27 17.77
N ARG A 166 19.98 -0.61 16.47
CA ARG A 166 21.04 -0.16 15.54
C ARG A 166 20.98 1.37 15.32
N PRO A 167 22.07 2.03 14.85
CA PRO A 167 22.14 3.49 14.80
C PRO A 167 20.93 4.09 14.08
N GLY A 168 20.16 4.90 14.82
CA GLY A 168 18.85 5.39 14.39
C GLY A 168 18.86 6.13 13.06
N ARG A 169 20.00 6.72 12.65
CA ARG A 169 20.15 7.45 11.38
C ARG A 169 19.87 6.57 10.15
N LEU A 170 20.43 5.36 10.09
CA LEU A 170 20.20 4.46 8.96
C LEU A 170 18.74 4.00 8.90
N GLY A 171 18.13 3.69 10.05
CA GLY A 171 16.70 3.36 10.10
C GLY A 171 15.82 4.51 9.62
N VAL A 172 16.16 5.77 9.97
CA VAL A 172 15.43 6.97 9.53
C VAL A 172 15.53 7.12 8.02
N VAL A 173 16.74 6.99 7.46
CA VAL A 173 16.96 7.10 6.01
C VAL A 173 16.17 6.02 5.26
N LEU A 174 16.16 4.78 5.73
CA LEU A 174 15.39 3.71 5.09
C LEU A 174 13.88 3.99 5.16
N VAL A 175 13.34 4.38 6.30
CA VAL A 175 11.90 4.72 6.38
C VAL A 175 11.55 5.94 5.52
N ALA A 176 12.40 6.96 5.50
CA ALA A 176 12.21 8.11 4.62
C ALA A 176 12.23 7.70 3.13
N ALA A 177 13.15 6.82 2.74
CA ALA A 177 13.22 6.27 1.39
C ALA A 177 11.97 5.42 1.06
N ALA A 178 11.46 4.63 1.99
CA ALA A 178 10.22 3.88 1.81
C ALA A 178 9.03 4.83 1.59
N LEU A 179 8.90 5.90 2.39
CA LEU A 179 7.86 6.91 2.20
C LEU A 179 8.00 7.65 0.86
N ALA A 180 9.23 7.96 0.44
CA ALA A 180 9.50 8.55 -0.87
C ALA A 180 9.10 7.61 -2.02
N LEU A 181 9.32 6.30 -1.88
CA LEU A 181 8.88 5.29 -2.84
C LEU A 181 7.35 5.17 -2.91
N LEU A 182 6.64 5.28 -1.77
CA LEU A 182 5.17 5.34 -1.76
C LEU A 182 4.66 6.60 -2.49
N LEU A 183 5.31 7.75 -2.29
CA LEU A 183 4.99 8.99 -3.01
C LEU A 183 5.28 8.87 -4.51
N LEU A 184 6.40 8.25 -4.88
CA LEU A 184 6.74 7.98 -6.28
C LEU A 184 5.70 7.07 -6.93
N ALA A 185 5.26 6.00 -6.25
CA ALA A 185 4.22 5.12 -6.75
C ALA A 185 2.90 5.88 -6.98
N ALA A 186 2.52 6.76 -6.05
CA ALA A 186 1.36 7.64 -6.22
C ALA A 186 1.54 8.60 -7.41
N ALA A 187 2.72 9.20 -7.59
CA ALA A 187 2.99 10.08 -8.72
C ALA A 187 2.91 9.36 -10.08
N LEU A 188 3.50 8.16 -10.18
CA LEU A 188 3.47 7.33 -11.40
C LEU A 188 2.07 6.92 -11.81
N THR A 189 1.14 6.84 -10.85
CA THR A 189 -0.27 6.50 -11.09
C THR A 189 -1.19 7.72 -11.09
N SER A 190 -0.67 8.95 -11.21
CA SER A 190 -1.48 10.17 -11.13
C SER A 190 -2.40 10.20 -9.89
N LEU A 191 -1.88 9.75 -8.74
CA LEU A 191 -2.55 9.59 -7.45
C LEU A 191 -3.53 8.42 -7.36
N GLY A 192 -3.50 7.48 -8.32
CA GLY A 192 -4.34 6.28 -8.33
C GLY A 192 -4.07 5.33 -7.16
N THR A 193 -2.81 5.22 -6.71
CA THR A 193 -2.43 4.40 -5.55
C THR A 193 -2.34 5.19 -4.24
N LEU A 194 -2.78 6.46 -4.23
CA LEU A 194 -2.63 7.35 -3.08
C LEU A 194 -3.33 6.81 -1.83
N SER A 195 -4.56 6.32 -1.96
CA SER A 195 -5.34 5.76 -0.85
C SER A 195 -4.63 4.57 -0.21
N THR A 196 -4.14 3.63 -1.00
CA THR A 196 -3.36 2.48 -0.51
C THR A 196 -2.00 2.89 0.07
N GLY A 197 -1.35 3.91 -0.53
CA GLY A 197 -0.08 4.44 -0.06
C GLY A 197 -0.19 5.15 1.30
N LEU A 198 -1.29 5.86 1.55
CA LEU A 198 -1.55 6.52 2.84
C LEU A 198 -1.77 5.51 3.98
N ILE A 199 -2.46 4.41 3.71
CA ILE A 199 -2.58 3.31 4.68
C ILE A 199 -1.21 2.71 4.95
N ALA A 200 -0.45 2.41 3.91
CA ALA A 200 0.90 1.86 4.05
C ALA A 200 1.81 2.78 4.88
N ALA A 201 1.77 4.08 4.61
CA ALA A 201 2.50 5.10 5.38
C ALA A 201 2.05 5.15 6.85
N GLY A 202 0.74 5.05 7.12
CA GLY A 202 0.20 4.99 8.49
C GLY A 202 0.65 3.73 9.24
N VAL A 203 0.69 2.57 8.58
CA VAL A 203 1.20 1.32 9.14
C VAL A 203 2.71 1.41 9.42
N ILE A 204 3.50 1.92 8.48
CA ILE A 204 4.96 2.11 8.64
C ILE A 204 5.26 3.11 9.77
N GLY A 205 4.54 4.23 9.82
CA GLY A 205 4.70 5.25 10.86
C GLY A 205 4.33 4.74 12.24
N SER A 206 3.21 4.01 12.37
CA SER A 206 2.81 3.40 13.65
C SER A 206 3.83 2.36 14.12
N ALA A 207 4.33 1.49 13.23
CA ALA A 207 5.38 0.54 13.51
C ALA A 207 6.68 1.23 13.97
N TRP A 208 7.02 2.39 13.38
CA TRP A 208 8.20 3.16 13.74
C TRP A 208 8.16 3.73 15.16
N TYR A 209 7.00 4.25 15.60
CA TYR A 209 6.81 4.71 16.97
C TYR A 209 6.89 3.56 17.97
N LEU A 210 6.32 2.41 17.64
CA LEU A 210 6.39 1.21 18.48
C LEU A 210 7.82 0.65 18.58
N ALA A 211 8.56 0.65 17.47
CA ALA A 211 9.98 0.28 17.46
C ALA A 211 10.86 1.18 18.34
N ALA A 212 10.42 2.39 18.66
CA ALA A 212 11.12 3.30 19.56
C ALA A 212 10.83 3.05 21.05
N ALA A 213 9.72 2.34 21.34
CA ALA A 213 9.26 2.07 22.70
C ALA A 213 9.86 0.80 23.30
N THR A 214 10.51 -0.05 22.50
CA THR A 214 11.15 -1.27 22.99
C THR A 214 12.33 -0.94 23.90
N PRO A 215 12.37 -1.49 25.14
CA PRO A 215 13.53 -1.36 26.00
C PRO A 215 14.73 -2.01 25.29
N GLN A 216 15.83 -1.25 25.17
CA GLN A 216 17.09 -1.83 24.73
C GLN A 216 17.48 -2.86 25.79
N GLY A 217 17.50 -4.14 25.41
CA GLY A 217 18.00 -5.19 26.29
C GLY A 217 19.39 -4.82 26.82
N PRO A 218 19.75 -5.27 28.03
CA PRO A 218 21.06 -4.96 28.60
C PRO A 218 22.14 -5.27 27.56
N ARG A 219 22.98 -4.27 27.25
CA ARG A 219 24.22 -4.52 26.52
C ARG A 219 24.93 -5.62 27.30
N GLU A 220 25.02 -6.82 26.72
CA GLU A 220 25.93 -7.84 27.23
C GLU A 220 27.32 -7.20 27.15
N MET A 221 27.82 -6.83 28.33
CA MET A 221 29.20 -6.43 28.52
C MET A 221 30.02 -7.71 28.36
N HIS A 222 30.48 -7.94 27.14
CA HIS A 222 31.54 -8.90 26.83
C HIS A 222 32.79 -8.12 26.44
#